data_AF-A0A920AAU8-F1
#
_entry.id   AF-A0A920AAU8-F1
#
_cell.length_a   1.000
_cell.length_b   1.000
_cell.length_c   1.000
_cell.angle_alpha   90.00
_cell.angle_beta   90.00
_cell.angle_gamma   90.00
#
_symmetry.space_group_name_H-M   'P 1'
#
loop_
_entity.id
_entity.type
_entity.pdbx_description
1 polymer ?
#
loop_
_entity_poly.entity_id
_entity_poly.type
_entity_poly.pdbx_seq_one_letter_code
_entity_poly.pdbx_strand_id
1 'polypeptide(L)'
;MFFNKYFFILLIIFLLPIHFVLGIYIYLSHDLPSTQDVRNVELQVPLKIFTSDGKLIGEYGEIHRTKLEFDDIPDNLVKAFLAAEDSDFFTHSGVDFFSLIRATYQFIRAGEIVSGGGTITMQVARNYVLTKEQTFERKLKEIFMAFKLDLSFSKEEIFELYVNQIFLGNRAYGIAAASEIYYGKDLSNLSIAQSAMIASLPKAPSRINPIANPKRALVRRNWVLNRMQSLGYINEIDFEIALNEPITATFNGIGSEVEADYLAEQIRRYMIQNYGLSAYKEGFKVFSTLNSSNQAAAVISLRKGIESYEERHGFRKPENFNKLIPEEFLQRTDLYYEIAYDPNNFKDEFGIKKDLTNPFDELLDFLSDQPNFNTFEPVMILSSKPSKITVLFKNSELETVYFGNLITKIKPRIDANKKGKNLENFSDFFEAGDLIWLRKSDGINFEISMHPEVQSALVSIDPNTGKVLAMVGGYSFNSSKFNRAMQAQPQLGSNFKPFLYAAAFENGFTPATLINDAPVVFEDQNLEEFWRPKNASGKFYGPTRLREALLQSRNVVTVRLLNELGISKAKNYLTRFGFDRDSLPEDLSMALGSYGISPYKNAEFFSIFANGGKKIDPVFIEKL
;
A
#
# COMPACT_ATOMS: atom_id res chain seq x y z
N MET A 1 29.20 -37.98 -60.97
CA MET A 1 30.04 -37.31 -59.94
C MET A 1 29.48 -35.97 -59.44
N PHE A 2 28.58 -35.28 -60.17
CA PHE A 2 27.98 -33.99 -59.74
C PHE A 2 26.85 -34.11 -58.70
N PHE A 3 26.04 -35.17 -58.72
CA PHE A 3 24.92 -35.35 -57.76
C PHE A 3 25.38 -35.46 -56.28
N ASN A 4 26.60 -35.94 -56.03
CA ASN A 4 27.12 -36.12 -54.67
C ASN A 4 27.50 -34.79 -54.00
N LYS A 5 27.99 -33.79 -54.76
CA LYS A 5 28.37 -32.48 -54.19
C LYS A 5 27.15 -31.67 -53.71
N TYR A 6 26.06 -31.67 -54.47
CA TYR A 6 24.83 -30.98 -54.06
C TYR A 6 24.16 -31.65 -52.87
N PHE A 7 24.21 -32.99 -52.79
CA PHE A 7 23.75 -33.74 -51.62
C PHE A 7 24.52 -33.35 -50.35
N PHE A 8 25.86 -33.30 -50.40
CA PHE A 8 26.67 -32.87 -49.25
C PHE A 8 26.45 -31.41 -48.87
N ILE A 9 26.25 -30.51 -49.84
CA ILE A 9 25.94 -29.10 -49.55
C ILE A 9 24.57 -28.97 -48.89
N LEU A 10 23.54 -29.66 -49.40
CA LEU A 10 22.20 -29.71 -48.79
C LEU A 10 22.26 -30.32 -47.38
N LEU A 11 23.05 -31.37 -47.18
CA LEU A 11 23.25 -31.99 -45.87
C LEU A 11 23.91 -31.01 -44.88
N ILE A 12 24.94 -30.29 -45.31
CA ILE A 12 25.61 -29.26 -44.48
C ILE A 12 24.64 -28.12 -44.14
N ILE A 13 23.85 -27.65 -45.10
CA ILE A 13 22.83 -26.62 -44.88
C ILE A 13 21.77 -27.10 -43.87
N PHE A 14 21.43 -28.38 -43.89
CA PHE A 14 20.45 -28.96 -42.96
C PHE A 14 21.04 -29.23 -41.56
N LEU A 15 22.31 -29.62 -41.48
CA LEU A 15 22.99 -29.94 -40.23
C LEU A 15 23.49 -28.70 -39.48
N LEU A 16 23.85 -27.62 -40.18
CA LEU A 16 24.35 -26.37 -39.58
C LEU A 16 23.39 -25.79 -38.52
N PRO A 17 22.07 -25.63 -38.80
CA PRO A 17 21.10 -25.16 -37.80
C PRO A 17 21.00 -26.09 -36.59
N ILE A 18 21.06 -27.41 -36.81
CA ILE A 18 20.96 -28.40 -35.74
C ILE A 18 22.20 -28.30 -34.82
N HIS A 19 23.40 -28.19 -35.40
CA HIS A 19 24.64 -27.99 -34.64
C HIS A 19 24.67 -26.65 -33.91
N PHE A 20 24.12 -25.60 -34.53
CA PHE A 20 24.01 -24.28 -33.91
C PHE A 20 23.07 -24.32 -32.70
N VAL A 21 21.87 -24.90 -32.84
CA VAL A 21 20.92 -25.09 -31.73
C VAL A 21 21.51 -25.97 -30.63
N LEU A 22 22.18 -27.07 -31.00
CA LEU A 22 22.84 -27.97 -30.05
C LEU A 22 24.00 -27.26 -29.30
N GLY A 23 24.78 -26.45 -30.00
CA GLY A 23 25.85 -25.64 -29.41
C GLY A 23 25.31 -24.61 -28.41
N ILE A 24 24.20 -23.93 -28.76
CA ILE A 24 23.49 -23.03 -27.84
C ILE A 24 22.94 -23.81 -26.63
N TYR A 25 22.32 -24.97 -26.86
CA TYR A 25 21.80 -25.79 -25.78
C TYR A 25 22.91 -26.20 -24.80
N ILE A 26 24.04 -26.72 -25.29
CA ILE A 26 25.17 -27.12 -24.44
C ILE A 26 25.68 -25.91 -23.65
N TYR A 27 25.86 -24.76 -24.30
CA TYR A 27 26.29 -23.52 -23.67
C TYR A 27 25.35 -23.07 -22.55
N LEU A 28 24.03 -23.10 -22.77
CA LEU A 28 23.04 -22.64 -21.79
C LEU A 28 22.67 -23.72 -20.75
N SER A 29 22.85 -25.00 -21.07
CA SER A 29 22.41 -26.13 -20.25
C SER A 29 23.11 -26.22 -18.90
N HIS A 30 24.35 -25.70 -18.81
CA HIS A 30 25.10 -25.64 -17.56
C HIS A 30 24.41 -24.73 -16.53
N ASP A 31 23.72 -23.68 -16.99
CA ASP A 31 23.00 -22.73 -16.14
C ASP A 31 21.54 -23.16 -15.85
N LEU A 32 21.06 -24.27 -16.43
CA LEU A 32 19.67 -24.70 -16.24
C LEU A 32 19.53 -25.48 -14.93
N PRO A 33 18.51 -25.17 -14.09
CA PRO A 33 18.25 -25.87 -12.84
C PRO A 33 18.09 -27.39 -13.01
N SER A 34 18.34 -28.13 -11.93
CA SER A 34 18.10 -29.58 -11.93
C SER A 34 16.59 -29.88 -11.87
N THR A 35 16.16 -31.05 -12.33
CA THR A 35 14.76 -31.48 -12.27
C THR A 35 14.31 -31.84 -10.85
N GLN A 36 15.23 -32.08 -9.92
CA GLN A 36 14.93 -32.34 -8.51
C GLN A 36 14.47 -31.07 -7.79
N ASP A 37 15.02 -29.92 -8.15
CA ASP A 37 14.62 -28.61 -7.59
C ASP A 37 13.17 -28.25 -7.95
N VAL A 38 12.63 -28.83 -9.02
CA VAL A 38 11.27 -28.58 -9.53
C VAL A 38 10.20 -29.34 -8.74
N ARG A 39 10.51 -30.51 -8.16
CA ARG A 39 9.51 -31.34 -7.43
C ARG A 39 9.19 -30.84 -6.02
N ASN A 40 10.09 -30.07 -5.41
CA ASN A 40 9.97 -29.67 -4.01
C ASN A 40 9.36 -28.27 -3.88
N VAL A 41 8.03 -28.20 -3.86
CA VAL A 41 7.32 -26.99 -3.41
C VAL A 41 7.19 -27.06 -1.89
N GLU A 42 8.03 -26.33 -1.17
CA GLU A 42 7.89 -26.22 0.28
C GLU A 42 6.60 -25.46 0.60
N LEU A 43 5.77 -26.03 1.48
CA LEU A 43 4.62 -25.33 2.05
C LEU A 43 5.14 -24.12 2.84
N GLN A 44 4.65 -22.94 2.49
CA GLN A 44 5.04 -21.69 3.14
C GLN A 44 3.89 -21.22 4.02
N VAL A 45 4.18 -21.05 5.30
CA VAL A 45 3.24 -20.46 6.26
C VAL A 45 3.67 -19.00 6.49
N PRO A 46 2.78 -18.02 6.25
CA PRO A 46 3.15 -16.63 6.40
C PRO A 46 3.40 -16.26 7.87
N LEU A 47 4.23 -15.24 8.07
CA LEU A 47 4.39 -14.54 9.34
C LEU A 47 3.04 -13.96 9.78
N LYS A 48 2.61 -14.26 11.00
CA LYS A 48 1.41 -13.69 11.62
C LYS A 48 1.78 -12.87 12.83
N ILE A 49 1.15 -11.71 12.96
CA ILE A 49 1.38 -10.77 14.05
C ILE A 49 0.06 -10.51 14.76
N PHE A 50 0.06 -10.66 16.08
CA PHE A 50 -1.10 -10.57 16.94
C PHE A 50 -0.94 -9.44 17.98
N THR A 51 -2.06 -8.93 18.46
CA THR A 51 -2.11 -8.14 19.69
C THR A 51 -1.82 -9.01 20.92
N SER A 52 -1.58 -8.38 22.06
CA SER A 52 -1.43 -9.05 23.35
C SER A 52 -2.67 -9.86 23.75
N ASP A 53 -3.86 -9.42 23.31
CA ASP A 53 -5.15 -10.11 23.48
C ASP A 53 -5.50 -11.06 22.33
N GLY A 54 -4.56 -11.37 21.43
CA GLY A 54 -4.66 -12.45 20.46
C GLY A 54 -5.36 -12.13 19.14
N LYS A 55 -5.63 -10.87 18.84
CA LYS A 55 -6.25 -10.45 17.56
C LYS A 55 -5.20 -10.28 16.47
N LEU A 56 -5.44 -10.78 15.27
CA LEU A 56 -4.50 -10.64 14.16
C LEU A 56 -4.43 -9.18 13.69
N ILE A 57 -3.21 -8.64 13.56
CA ILE A 57 -2.97 -7.27 13.08
C ILE A 57 -2.12 -7.20 11.82
N GLY A 58 -1.47 -8.30 11.44
CA GLY A 58 -0.66 -8.36 10.23
C GLY A 58 -0.36 -9.79 9.83
N GLU A 59 -0.43 -10.04 8.53
CA GLU A 59 0.01 -11.29 7.91
C GLU A 59 0.95 -10.93 6.76
N TYR A 60 2.11 -11.58 6.69
CA TYR A 60 3.14 -11.28 5.69
C TYR A 60 3.79 -12.56 5.17
N GLY A 61 3.89 -12.66 3.85
CA GLY A 61 4.39 -13.85 3.17
C GLY A 61 3.42 -14.30 2.08
N GLU A 62 3.89 -15.25 1.27
CA GLU A 62 3.07 -15.92 0.27
C GLU A 62 2.30 -17.06 0.95
N ILE A 63 1.08 -17.32 0.48
CA ILE A 63 0.22 -18.37 1.04
C ILE A 63 0.30 -19.58 0.11
N HIS A 64 0.97 -20.63 0.57
CA HIS A 64 1.06 -21.94 -0.10
C HIS A 64 0.46 -23.00 0.83
N ARG A 65 -0.85 -23.25 0.73
CA ARG A 65 -1.58 -24.04 1.74
C ARG A 65 -1.53 -25.55 1.51
N THR A 66 -1.51 -25.99 0.25
CA THR A 66 -1.65 -27.41 -0.09
C THR A 66 -0.98 -27.68 -1.43
N LYS A 67 -0.27 -28.81 -1.54
CA LYS A 67 0.14 -29.35 -2.83
C LYS A 67 -1.05 -30.09 -3.42
N LEU A 68 -1.63 -29.59 -4.51
CA LEU A 68 -2.69 -30.27 -5.25
C LEU A 68 -2.07 -31.26 -6.24
N GLU A 69 -2.64 -32.46 -6.32
CA GLU A 69 -2.40 -33.38 -7.43
C GLU A 69 -3.42 -33.10 -8.55
N PHE A 70 -3.14 -33.56 -9.77
CA PHE A 70 -3.97 -33.25 -10.93
C PHE A 70 -5.42 -33.74 -10.76
N ASP A 71 -5.57 -34.91 -10.16
CA ASP A 71 -6.86 -35.56 -9.89
C ASP A 71 -7.73 -34.79 -8.88
N ASP A 72 -7.13 -33.93 -8.05
CA ASP A 72 -7.86 -33.06 -7.11
C ASP A 72 -8.48 -31.83 -7.80
N ILE A 73 -8.10 -31.55 -9.06
CA ILE A 73 -8.47 -30.34 -9.77
C ILE A 73 -9.78 -30.58 -10.54
N PRO A 74 -10.83 -29.77 -10.29
CA PRO A 74 -12.07 -29.86 -11.04
C PRO A 74 -11.87 -29.66 -12.55
N ASP A 75 -12.51 -30.51 -13.34
CA ASP A 75 -12.39 -30.52 -14.81
C ASP A 75 -12.77 -29.17 -15.46
N ASN A 76 -13.76 -28.47 -14.92
CA ASN A 76 -14.12 -27.12 -15.37
C ASN A 76 -12.98 -26.12 -15.20
N LEU A 77 -12.19 -26.23 -14.14
CA LEU A 77 -11.04 -25.37 -13.85
C LEU A 77 -9.87 -25.73 -14.78
N VAL A 78 -9.59 -27.02 -14.98
CA VAL A 78 -8.60 -27.48 -15.98
C VAL A 78 -8.94 -26.88 -17.35
N LYS A 79 -10.16 -27.10 -17.83
CA LYS A 79 -10.66 -26.55 -19.11
C LYS A 79 -10.59 -25.04 -19.19
N ALA A 80 -10.87 -24.33 -18.09
CA ALA A 80 -10.78 -22.87 -18.06
C ALA A 80 -9.34 -22.38 -18.27
N PHE A 81 -8.35 -23.01 -17.63
CA PHE A 81 -6.93 -22.68 -17.83
C PHE A 81 -6.45 -23.04 -19.23
N LEU A 82 -6.85 -24.20 -19.78
CA LEU A 82 -6.55 -24.55 -21.18
C LEU A 82 -7.14 -23.53 -22.16
N ALA A 83 -8.41 -23.12 -21.97
CA ALA A 83 -9.04 -22.12 -22.82
C ALA A 83 -8.41 -20.72 -22.70
N ALA A 84 -7.90 -20.38 -21.51
CA ALA A 84 -7.34 -19.07 -21.22
C ALA A 84 -5.89 -18.92 -21.72
N GLU A 85 -5.08 -19.96 -21.56
CA GLU A 85 -3.63 -19.94 -21.75
C GLU A 85 -3.19 -20.80 -22.94
N ASP A 86 -3.58 -22.08 -22.99
CA ASP A 86 -3.00 -23.07 -23.90
C ASP A 86 -3.96 -24.24 -24.19
N SER A 87 -4.70 -24.17 -25.31
CA SER A 87 -5.73 -25.15 -25.65
C SER A 87 -5.18 -26.50 -26.10
N ASP A 88 -3.92 -26.53 -26.57
CA ASP A 88 -3.27 -27.71 -27.14
C ASP A 88 -2.21 -28.30 -26.19
N PHE A 89 -2.18 -27.84 -24.93
CA PHE A 89 -1.19 -28.18 -23.90
C PHE A 89 -0.85 -29.68 -23.81
N PHE A 90 -1.87 -30.53 -23.83
CA PHE A 90 -1.73 -31.99 -23.70
C PHE A 90 -1.18 -32.67 -24.96
N THR A 91 -1.08 -31.96 -26.08
CA THR A 91 -0.71 -32.53 -27.39
C THR A 91 0.66 -32.09 -27.90
N HIS A 92 1.13 -30.89 -27.57
CA HIS A 92 2.43 -30.39 -28.04
C HIS A 92 3.58 -30.77 -27.10
N SER A 93 4.83 -30.73 -27.58
CA SER A 93 6.03 -31.12 -26.80
C SER A 93 6.64 -29.94 -26.01
N GLY A 94 5.91 -29.41 -25.03
CA GLY A 94 6.34 -28.33 -24.13
C GLY A 94 6.40 -26.93 -24.76
N VAL A 95 6.66 -26.81 -26.06
CA VAL A 95 6.66 -25.57 -26.82
C VAL A 95 5.82 -25.73 -28.08
N ASP A 96 4.89 -24.80 -28.31
CA ASP A 96 4.18 -24.72 -29.60
C ASP A 96 5.05 -23.97 -30.62
N PHE A 97 5.75 -24.75 -31.43
CA PHE A 97 6.66 -24.25 -32.45
C PHE A 97 5.95 -23.43 -33.54
N PHE A 98 4.72 -23.79 -33.91
CA PHE A 98 3.97 -23.07 -34.93
C PHE A 98 3.47 -21.72 -34.41
N SER A 99 3.02 -21.67 -33.15
CA SER A 99 2.67 -20.40 -32.49
C SER A 99 3.88 -19.50 -32.29
N LEU A 100 5.05 -20.05 -31.95
CA LEU A 100 6.29 -19.29 -31.80
C LEU A 100 6.75 -18.67 -33.14
N ILE A 101 6.72 -19.44 -34.24
CA ILE A 101 7.04 -18.94 -35.59
C ILE A 101 6.04 -17.85 -36.01
N ARG A 102 4.74 -18.06 -35.78
CA ARG A 102 3.70 -17.08 -36.09
C ARG A 102 3.90 -15.78 -35.33
N ALA A 103 4.20 -15.84 -34.03
CA ALA A 103 4.47 -14.68 -33.19
C ALA A 103 5.73 -13.93 -33.65
N THR A 104 6.79 -14.66 -34.01
CA THR A 104 8.04 -14.09 -34.54
C THR A 104 7.81 -13.37 -35.86
N TYR A 105 7.03 -13.96 -36.76
CA TYR A 105 6.66 -13.34 -38.03
C TYR A 105 5.80 -12.07 -37.84
N GLN A 106 4.85 -12.09 -36.90
CA GLN A 106 4.05 -10.91 -36.55
C GLN A 106 4.91 -9.78 -35.99
N PHE A 107 5.88 -10.10 -35.12
CA PHE A 107 6.81 -9.11 -34.58
C PHE A 107 7.66 -8.44 -35.67
N ILE A 108 8.22 -9.23 -36.60
CA ILE A 108 9.03 -8.71 -37.73
C ILE A 108 8.20 -7.77 -38.62
N ARG A 109 6.90 -8.04 -38.78
CA ARG A 109 6.01 -7.25 -39.67
C ARG A 109 5.42 -6.02 -38.99
N ALA A 110 5.03 -6.12 -37.72
CA ALA A 110 4.25 -5.11 -37.01
C ALA A 110 5.11 -4.22 -36.09
N GLY A 111 6.36 -4.59 -35.81
CA GLY A 111 7.25 -3.86 -34.90
C GLY A 111 6.90 -4.00 -33.40
N GLU A 112 5.74 -4.59 -33.07
CA GLU A 112 5.27 -4.83 -31.72
C GLU A 112 4.84 -6.30 -31.52
N ILE A 113 4.87 -6.77 -30.27
CA ILE A 113 4.46 -8.13 -29.90
C ILE A 113 2.93 -8.16 -29.77
N VAL A 114 2.25 -8.74 -30.77
CA VAL A 114 0.78 -8.77 -30.85
C VAL A 114 0.15 -10.01 -30.20
N SER A 115 0.91 -11.11 -30.02
CA SER A 115 0.40 -12.37 -29.48
C SER A 115 1.31 -13.00 -28.42
N GLY A 116 0.70 -13.61 -27.40
CA GLY A 116 1.42 -14.34 -26.35
C GLY A 116 1.74 -15.77 -26.81
N GLY A 117 2.98 -16.02 -27.24
CA GLY A 117 3.43 -17.33 -27.72
C GLY A 117 4.07 -18.21 -26.64
N GLY A 118 3.57 -18.18 -25.40
CA GLY A 118 4.12 -18.98 -24.29
C GLY A 118 3.14 -20.05 -23.82
N THR A 119 3.54 -21.32 -23.91
CA THR A 119 2.78 -22.49 -23.42
C THR A 119 2.78 -22.55 -21.89
N ILE A 120 1.90 -23.36 -21.30
CA ILE A 120 1.90 -23.60 -19.83
C ILE A 120 3.27 -24.11 -19.37
N THR A 121 3.89 -25.07 -20.09
CA THR A 121 5.21 -25.59 -19.76
C THR A 121 6.29 -24.50 -19.78
N MET A 122 6.22 -23.54 -20.72
CA MET A 122 7.12 -22.39 -20.73
C MET A 122 6.88 -21.43 -19.55
N GLN A 123 5.63 -21.28 -19.10
CA GLN A 123 5.33 -20.48 -17.91
C GLN A 123 5.87 -21.12 -16.64
N VAL A 124 5.77 -22.45 -16.51
CA VAL A 124 6.41 -23.20 -15.42
C VAL A 124 7.91 -23.01 -15.48
N ALA A 125 8.54 -23.26 -16.64
CA ALA A 125 9.97 -23.11 -16.85
C ALA A 125 10.49 -21.73 -16.40
N ARG A 126 9.73 -20.66 -16.70
CA ARG A 126 10.08 -19.28 -16.34
C ARG A 126 10.27 -19.08 -14.84
N ASN A 127 9.53 -19.78 -13.99
CA ASN A 127 9.65 -19.64 -12.52
C ASN A 127 10.97 -20.20 -11.97
N TYR A 128 11.61 -21.11 -12.71
CA TYR A 128 12.87 -21.76 -12.29
C TYR A 128 14.12 -21.13 -12.90
N VAL A 129 13.98 -20.28 -13.92
CA VAL A 129 15.13 -19.57 -14.52
C VAL A 129 15.59 -18.44 -13.58
N LEU A 130 16.87 -18.44 -13.23
CA LEU A 130 17.46 -17.65 -12.14
C LEU A 130 17.42 -16.11 -12.32
N THR A 131 17.12 -15.58 -13.51
CA THR A 131 17.20 -14.13 -13.79
C THR A 131 15.86 -13.50 -14.20
N LYS A 132 15.51 -12.37 -13.57
CA LYS A 132 14.23 -11.64 -13.81
C LYS A 132 14.24 -10.75 -15.06
N GLU A 133 15.39 -10.51 -15.68
CA GLU A 133 15.56 -9.62 -16.85
C GLU A 133 15.00 -10.23 -18.13
N GLN A 134 14.29 -9.45 -18.96
CA GLN A 134 13.72 -9.93 -20.22
C GLN A 134 14.74 -9.88 -21.36
N THR A 135 15.70 -10.81 -21.37
CA THR A 135 16.69 -10.93 -22.45
C THR A 135 16.36 -12.07 -23.42
N PHE A 136 16.88 -11.99 -24.64
CA PHE A 136 16.76 -13.06 -25.64
C PHE A 136 17.36 -14.38 -25.12
N GLU A 137 18.46 -14.30 -24.39
CA GLU A 137 19.08 -15.44 -23.71
C GLU A 137 18.13 -16.11 -22.70
N ARG A 138 17.43 -15.30 -21.88
CA ARG A 138 16.43 -15.86 -20.96
C ARG A 138 15.33 -16.59 -21.71
N LYS A 139 14.87 -16.05 -22.85
CA LYS A 139 13.82 -16.70 -23.64
C LYS A 139 14.27 -18.05 -24.19
N LEU A 140 15.53 -18.18 -24.59
CA LEU A 140 16.11 -19.47 -24.98
C LEU A 140 16.23 -20.43 -23.79
N LYS A 141 16.65 -19.94 -22.61
CA LYS A 141 16.67 -20.75 -21.36
C LYS A 141 15.27 -21.26 -20.99
N GLU A 142 14.23 -20.45 -21.12
CA GLU A 142 12.82 -20.86 -20.93
C GLU A 142 12.41 -21.99 -21.89
N ILE A 143 12.74 -21.87 -23.18
CA ILE A 143 12.42 -22.88 -24.21
C ILE A 143 13.11 -24.21 -23.91
N PHE A 144 14.41 -24.21 -23.63
CA PHE A 144 15.15 -25.43 -23.35
C PHE A 144 14.73 -26.08 -22.03
N MET A 145 14.44 -25.27 -21.02
CA MET A 145 13.88 -25.77 -19.76
C MET A 145 12.48 -26.36 -19.98
N ALA A 146 11.64 -25.75 -20.82
CA ALA A 146 10.33 -26.31 -21.16
C ALA A 146 10.44 -27.69 -21.83
N PHE A 147 11.37 -27.88 -22.78
CA PHE A 147 11.65 -29.21 -23.33
C PHE A 147 12.16 -30.20 -22.29
N LYS A 148 13.06 -29.76 -21.40
CA LYS A 148 13.58 -30.61 -20.32
C LYS A 148 12.47 -31.05 -19.37
N LEU A 149 11.55 -30.15 -19.02
CA LEU A 149 10.37 -30.46 -18.21
C LEU A 149 9.46 -31.46 -18.91
N ASP A 150 9.13 -31.24 -20.18
CA ASP A 150 8.22 -32.10 -20.96
C ASP A 150 8.78 -33.52 -21.18
N LEU A 151 10.10 -33.70 -21.16
CA LEU A 151 10.75 -35.01 -21.20
C LEU A 151 10.84 -35.70 -19.82
N SER A 152 10.77 -34.92 -18.74
CA SER A 152 11.01 -35.42 -17.37
C SER A 152 9.73 -35.62 -16.57
N PHE A 153 8.64 -35.00 -16.98
CA PHE A 153 7.35 -34.97 -16.28
C PHE A 153 6.21 -35.27 -17.25
N SER A 154 5.15 -35.91 -16.75
CA SER A 154 3.91 -36.03 -17.49
C SER A 154 3.25 -34.66 -17.68
N LYS A 155 2.31 -34.55 -18.62
CA LYS A 155 1.54 -33.31 -18.83
C LYS A 155 0.74 -32.92 -17.61
N GLU A 156 0.19 -33.90 -16.90
CA GLU A 156 -0.53 -33.71 -15.65
C GLU A 156 0.38 -33.16 -14.56
N GLU A 157 1.58 -33.75 -14.38
CA GLU A 157 2.60 -33.25 -13.43
C GLU A 157 3.03 -31.80 -13.77
N ILE A 158 3.17 -31.46 -15.06
CA ILE A 158 3.50 -30.08 -15.47
C ILE A 158 2.35 -29.12 -15.16
N PHE A 159 1.10 -29.56 -15.36
CA PHE A 159 -0.07 -28.76 -15.02
C PHE A 159 -0.17 -28.54 -13.51
N GLU A 160 0.10 -29.56 -12.69
CA GLU A 160 0.20 -29.45 -11.23
C GLU A 160 1.24 -28.42 -10.80
N LEU A 161 2.44 -28.47 -11.39
CA LEU A 161 3.50 -27.51 -11.10
C LEU A 161 3.06 -26.08 -11.43
N TYR A 162 2.33 -25.90 -12.53
CA TYR A 162 1.79 -24.60 -12.93
C TYR A 162 0.75 -24.08 -11.95
N VAL A 163 -0.32 -24.85 -11.72
CA VAL A 163 -1.49 -24.39 -10.95
C VAL A 163 -1.24 -24.30 -9.46
N ASN A 164 -0.22 -24.96 -8.91
CA ASN A 164 0.17 -24.81 -7.51
C ASN A 164 1.03 -23.56 -7.26
N GLN A 165 1.68 -23.02 -8.30
CA GLN A 165 2.67 -21.94 -8.15
C GLN A 165 2.25 -20.62 -8.79
N ILE A 166 1.29 -20.64 -9.72
CA ILE A 166 0.93 -19.45 -10.46
C ILE A 166 0.42 -18.35 -9.52
N PHE A 167 0.96 -17.14 -9.66
CA PHE A 167 0.52 -15.98 -8.88
C PHE A 167 -0.81 -15.46 -9.42
N LEU A 168 -1.82 -15.41 -8.55
CA LEU A 168 -3.20 -15.05 -8.92
C LEU A 168 -3.67 -13.77 -8.19
N GLY A 169 -2.75 -12.95 -7.70
CA GLY A 169 -3.07 -11.69 -7.02
C GLY A 169 -3.44 -11.87 -5.54
N ASN A 170 -3.52 -10.77 -4.77
CA ASN A 170 -3.85 -10.81 -3.33
C ASN A 170 -3.06 -11.82 -2.49
N ARG A 171 -1.79 -12.05 -2.84
CA ARG A 171 -0.89 -13.03 -2.20
C ARG A 171 -1.30 -14.49 -2.39
N ALA A 172 -2.28 -14.77 -3.25
CA ALA A 172 -2.66 -16.11 -3.66
C ALA A 172 -1.62 -16.67 -4.63
N TYR A 173 -0.91 -17.70 -4.21
CA TYR A 173 -0.08 -18.52 -5.09
C TYR A 173 -0.75 -19.89 -5.22
N GLY A 174 -1.10 -20.21 -6.46
CA GLY A 174 -1.83 -21.39 -6.83
C GLY A 174 -3.35 -21.30 -6.67
N ILE A 175 -4.05 -22.19 -7.36
CA ILE A 175 -5.50 -22.16 -7.54
C ILE A 175 -6.27 -22.43 -6.24
N ALA A 176 -5.77 -23.28 -5.34
CA ALA A 176 -6.40 -23.51 -4.04
C ALA A 176 -6.40 -22.23 -3.19
N ALA A 177 -5.25 -21.55 -3.11
CA ALA A 177 -5.14 -20.29 -2.39
C ALA A 177 -6.06 -19.22 -2.99
N ALA A 178 -6.16 -19.16 -4.33
CA ALA A 178 -7.05 -18.21 -4.99
C ALA A 178 -8.53 -18.50 -4.73
N SER A 179 -8.95 -19.78 -4.80
CA SER A 179 -10.32 -20.19 -4.50
C SER A 179 -10.74 -19.76 -3.10
N GLU A 180 -9.88 -19.99 -2.11
CA GLU A 180 -10.14 -19.58 -0.74
C GLU A 180 -10.12 -18.05 -0.59
N ILE A 181 -9.08 -17.37 -1.10
CA ILE A 181 -8.93 -15.91 -0.93
C ILE A 181 -10.07 -15.14 -1.62
N TYR A 182 -10.49 -15.54 -2.82
CA TYR A 182 -11.52 -14.82 -3.58
C TYR A 182 -12.94 -15.28 -3.27
N TYR A 183 -13.16 -16.53 -2.90
CA TYR A 183 -14.51 -17.09 -2.76
C TYR A 183 -14.78 -17.81 -1.44
N GLY A 184 -13.76 -18.08 -0.61
CA GLY A 184 -13.92 -18.82 0.64
C GLY A 184 -14.44 -20.26 0.41
N LYS A 185 -14.10 -20.86 -0.73
CA LYS A 185 -14.61 -22.18 -1.16
C LYS A 185 -13.49 -23.16 -1.48
N ASP A 186 -13.77 -24.44 -1.28
CA ASP A 186 -13.01 -25.52 -1.90
C ASP A 186 -13.15 -25.50 -3.42
N LEU A 187 -12.12 -26.01 -4.12
CA LEU A 187 -12.06 -26.01 -5.58
C LEU A 187 -13.29 -26.67 -6.23
N SER A 188 -13.73 -27.80 -5.69
CA SER A 188 -14.88 -28.57 -6.20
C SER A 188 -16.21 -27.79 -6.18
N ASN A 189 -16.28 -26.70 -5.41
CA ASN A 189 -17.48 -25.88 -5.24
C ASN A 189 -17.46 -24.61 -6.10
N LEU A 190 -16.46 -24.45 -6.97
CA LEU A 190 -16.37 -23.31 -7.89
C LEU A 190 -17.32 -23.46 -9.07
N SER A 191 -18.07 -22.39 -9.37
CA SER A 191 -18.86 -22.31 -10.61
C SER A 191 -17.96 -22.22 -11.85
N ILE A 192 -18.55 -22.43 -13.04
CA ILE A 192 -17.85 -22.23 -14.32
C ILE A 192 -17.38 -20.77 -14.44
N ALA A 193 -18.19 -19.79 -14.02
CA ALA A 193 -17.81 -18.38 -14.05
C ALA A 193 -16.66 -18.06 -13.08
N GLN A 194 -16.65 -18.66 -11.87
CA GLN A 194 -15.57 -18.51 -10.90
C GLN A 194 -14.28 -19.17 -11.38
N SER A 195 -14.37 -20.35 -11.99
CA SER A 195 -13.24 -21.04 -12.60
C SER A 195 -12.63 -20.25 -13.75
N ALA A 196 -13.48 -19.72 -14.64
CA ALA A 196 -13.08 -18.83 -15.71
C ALA A 196 -12.45 -17.54 -15.18
N MET A 197 -12.95 -17.00 -14.06
CA MET A 197 -12.37 -15.81 -13.42
C MET A 197 -10.96 -16.09 -12.91
N ILE A 198 -10.74 -17.19 -12.16
CA ILE A 198 -9.41 -17.57 -11.65
C ILE A 198 -8.43 -17.81 -12.80
N ALA A 199 -8.84 -18.58 -13.81
CA ALA A 199 -8.03 -18.85 -15.00
C ALA A 199 -7.72 -17.59 -15.82
N SER A 200 -8.48 -16.51 -15.62
CA SER A 200 -8.28 -15.25 -16.32
C SER A 200 -7.08 -14.45 -15.77
N LEU A 201 -6.76 -14.61 -14.48
CA LEU A 201 -5.84 -13.80 -13.69
C LEU A 201 -4.35 -13.87 -14.10
N PRO A 202 -3.77 -15.03 -14.50
CA PRO A 202 -2.33 -15.17 -14.73
C PRO A 202 -1.72 -14.10 -15.64
N LYS A 203 -2.48 -13.68 -16.66
CA LYS A 203 -2.04 -12.67 -17.64
C LYS A 203 -1.71 -11.31 -17.01
N ALA A 204 -2.48 -10.88 -16.00
CA ALA A 204 -2.24 -9.58 -15.34
C ALA A 204 -2.89 -9.52 -13.93
N PRO A 205 -2.41 -10.30 -12.94
CA PRO A 205 -3.13 -10.57 -11.69
C PRO A 205 -3.53 -9.35 -10.86
N SER A 206 -2.82 -8.22 -11.02
CA SER A 206 -3.16 -6.95 -10.37
C SER A 206 -4.19 -6.12 -11.15
N ARG A 207 -4.08 -6.06 -12.49
CA ARG A 207 -4.91 -5.20 -13.35
C ARG A 207 -6.31 -5.75 -13.60
N ILE A 208 -6.43 -7.08 -13.64
CA ILE A 208 -7.71 -7.80 -13.82
C ILE A 208 -8.15 -8.47 -12.51
N ASN A 209 -7.68 -7.97 -11.37
CA ASN A 209 -8.09 -8.46 -10.07
C ASN A 209 -9.59 -8.18 -9.84
N PRO A 210 -10.42 -9.18 -9.50
CA PRO A 210 -11.86 -8.97 -9.38
C PRO A 210 -12.28 -8.17 -8.14
N ILE A 211 -11.39 -7.98 -7.17
CA ILE A 211 -11.62 -7.15 -5.98
C ILE A 211 -11.23 -5.69 -6.28
N ALA A 212 -10.04 -5.49 -6.85
CA ALA A 212 -9.56 -4.14 -7.15
C ALA A 212 -10.21 -3.53 -8.39
N ASN A 213 -10.45 -4.33 -9.43
CA ASN A 213 -10.95 -3.89 -10.74
C ASN A 213 -12.02 -4.86 -11.29
N PRO A 214 -13.24 -4.91 -10.69
CA PRO A 214 -14.29 -5.84 -11.07
C PRO A 214 -14.66 -5.77 -12.56
N LYS A 215 -14.72 -4.55 -13.15
CA LYS A 215 -15.09 -4.36 -14.56
C LYS A 215 -14.09 -5.01 -15.52
N ARG A 216 -12.79 -4.74 -15.36
CA ARG A 216 -11.73 -5.34 -16.19
C ARG A 216 -11.68 -6.85 -16.00
N ALA A 217 -11.88 -7.32 -14.77
CA ALA A 217 -11.96 -8.75 -14.46
C ALA A 217 -13.16 -9.41 -15.17
N LEU A 218 -14.32 -8.76 -15.21
CA LEU A 218 -15.53 -9.25 -15.88
C LEU A 218 -15.31 -9.45 -17.38
N VAL A 219 -14.74 -8.43 -18.05
CA VAL A 219 -14.42 -8.49 -19.49
C VAL A 219 -13.48 -9.67 -19.76
N ARG A 220 -12.45 -9.85 -18.93
CA ARG A 220 -11.47 -10.93 -19.11
C ARG A 220 -12.08 -12.31 -18.82
N ARG A 221 -12.89 -12.46 -17.77
CA ARG A 221 -13.65 -13.68 -17.47
C ARG A 221 -14.53 -14.08 -18.66
N ASN A 222 -15.30 -13.13 -19.18
CA ASN A 222 -16.21 -13.39 -20.30
C ASN A 222 -15.45 -13.78 -21.57
N TRP A 223 -14.25 -13.24 -21.80
CA TRP A 223 -13.38 -13.71 -22.88
C TRP A 223 -12.97 -15.18 -22.71
N VAL A 224 -12.63 -15.62 -21.48
CA VAL A 224 -12.31 -17.03 -21.19
C VAL A 224 -13.53 -17.92 -21.43
N LEU A 225 -14.72 -17.52 -20.96
CA LEU A 225 -15.97 -18.26 -21.17
C LEU A 225 -16.28 -18.46 -22.67
N ASN A 226 -16.10 -17.41 -23.49
CA ASN A 226 -16.26 -17.50 -24.95
C ASN A 226 -15.28 -18.52 -25.56
N ARG A 227 -14.03 -18.55 -25.07
CA ARG A 227 -13.05 -19.53 -25.53
C ARG A 227 -13.43 -20.96 -25.13
N MET A 228 -13.86 -21.16 -23.89
CA MET A 228 -14.34 -22.47 -23.41
C MET A 228 -15.50 -22.99 -24.26
N GLN A 229 -16.46 -22.13 -24.63
CA GLN A 229 -17.55 -22.50 -25.52
C GLN A 229 -17.04 -22.84 -26.93
N SER A 230 -16.16 -22.00 -27.51
CA SER A 230 -15.62 -22.21 -28.86
C SER A 230 -14.80 -23.49 -29.01
N LEU A 231 -14.20 -23.97 -27.92
CA LEU A 231 -13.42 -25.21 -27.85
C LEU A 231 -14.29 -26.41 -27.48
N GLY A 232 -15.60 -26.23 -27.26
CA GLY A 232 -16.53 -27.29 -26.88
C GLY A 232 -16.37 -27.80 -25.45
N TYR A 233 -15.70 -27.03 -24.57
CA TYR A 233 -15.50 -27.43 -23.16
C TYR A 233 -16.75 -27.25 -22.31
N ILE A 234 -17.64 -26.34 -22.69
CA ILE A 234 -18.95 -26.08 -22.08
C ILE A 234 -20.01 -26.01 -23.19
N ASN A 235 -21.24 -26.42 -22.86
CA ASN A 235 -22.37 -26.28 -23.79
C ASN A 235 -22.97 -24.87 -23.76
N GLU A 236 -23.90 -24.59 -24.67
CA GLU A 236 -24.54 -23.27 -24.80
C GLU A 236 -25.32 -22.84 -23.54
N ILE A 237 -25.97 -23.77 -22.84
CA ILE A 237 -26.74 -23.49 -21.63
C ILE A 237 -25.80 -23.07 -20.50
N ASP A 238 -24.73 -23.83 -20.28
CA ASP A 238 -23.71 -23.55 -19.26
C ASP A 238 -22.99 -22.22 -19.54
N PHE A 239 -22.74 -21.92 -20.82
CA PHE A 239 -22.17 -20.65 -21.24
C PHE A 239 -23.06 -19.45 -20.87
N GLU A 240 -24.35 -19.50 -21.21
CA GLU A 240 -25.30 -18.43 -20.90
C GLU A 240 -25.47 -18.21 -19.39
N ILE A 241 -25.52 -19.30 -18.61
CA ILE A 241 -25.59 -19.23 -17.14
C ILE A 241 -24.32 -18.55 -16.59
N ALA A 242 -23.14 -18.99 -17.03
CA ALA A 242 -21.86 -18.46 -16.55
C ALA A 242 -21.62 -17.00 -16.98
N LEU A 243 -22.10 -16.61 -18.17
CA LEU A 243 -21.98 -15.25 -18.68
C LEU A 243 -22.78 -14.25 -17.84
N ASN A 244 -23.98 -14.65 -17.40
CA ASN A 244 -24.90 -13.83 -16.60
C ASN A 244 -24.62 -13.87 -15.08
N GLU A 245 -23.73 -14.75 -14.61
CA GLU A 245 -23.35 -14.79 -13.19
C GLU A 245 -22.60 -13.50 -12.80
N PRO A 246 -22.95 -12.83 -11.69
CA PRO A 246 -22.24 -11.63 -11.24
C PRO A 246 -20.85 -11.97 -10.67
N ILE A 247 -19.96 -10.98 -10.55
CA ILE A 247 -18.70 -11.16 -9.83
C ILE A 247 -19.02 -11.23 -8.33
N THR A 248 -18.79 -12.41 -7.76
CA THR A 248 -18.98 -12.71 -6.34
C THR A 248 -17.67 -12.74 -5.55
N ALA A 249 -16.56 -12.34 -6.16
CA ALA A 249 -15.25 -12.37 -5.53
C ALA A 249 -15.16 -11.31 -4.41
N THR A 250 -14.78 -11.75 -3.22
CA THR A 250 -14.53 -10.90 -2.04
C THR A 250 -13.20 -11.28 -1.42
N PHE A 251 -12.62 -10.43 -0.57
CA PHE A 251 -11.40 -10.81 0.15
C PHE A 251 -11.77 -11.64 1.37
N ASN A 252 -11.56 -12.95 1.29
CA ASN A 252 -11.79 -13.92 2.37
C ASN A 252 -10.49 -14.32 3.08
N GLY A 253 -9.37 -13.64 2.80
CA GLY A 253 -8.15 -13.78 3.60
C GLY A 253 -8.34 -13.28 5.03
N ILE A 254 -7.43 -13.63 5.94
CA ILE A 254 -7.51 -13.15 7.32
C ILE A 254 -7.19 -11.65 7.33
N GLY A 255 -8.23 -10.83 7.37
CA GLY A 255 -8.12 -9.38 7.50
C GLY A 255 -7.54 -8.99 8.86
N SER A 256 -6.95 -7.80 8.93
CA SER A 256 -6.53 -7.22 10.20
C SER A 256 -7.76 -6.97 11.08
N GLU A 257 -7.81 -7.59 12.26
CA GLU A 257 -8.89 -7.43 13.23
C GLU A 257 -8.78 -6.10 14.01
N VAL A 258 -7.59 -5.49 14.01
CA VAL A 258 -7.30 -4.23 14.70
C VAL A 258 -6.37 -3.38 13.85
N GLU A 259 -6.75 -2.14 13.57
CA GLU A 259 -5.89 -1.21 12.82
C GLU A 259 -4.61 -0.88 13.59
N ALA A 260 -3.52 -1.56 13.24
CA ALA A 260 -2.21 -1.43 13.88
C ALA A 260 -1.06 -1.59 12.89
N ASP A 261 -1.27 -1.24 11.61
CA ASP A 261 -0.31 -1.43 10.52
C ASP A 261 1.07 -0.82 10.81
N TYR A 262 1.11 0.33 11.50
CA TYR A 262 2.36 0.97 11.90
C TYR A 262 3.20 0.08 12.83
N LEU A 263 2.59 -0.60 13.80
CA LEU A 263 3.32 -1.50 14.69
C LEU A 263 3.60 -2.85 14.01
N ALA A 264 2.63 -3.37 13.25
CA ALA A 264 2.80 -4.60 12.48
C ALA A 264 3.99 -4.50 11.50
N GLU A 265 4.15 -3.35 10.83
CA GLU A 265 5.28 -3.08 9.96
C GLU A 265 6.61 -3.01 10.73
N GLN A 266 6.64 -2.42 11.93
CA GLN A 266 7.86 -2.39 12.74
C GLN A 266 8.24 -3.79 13.24
N ILE A 267 7.27 -4.60 13.64
CA ILE A 267 7.49 -6.00 14.01
C ILE A 267 7.95 -6.80 12.79
N ARG A 268 7.34 -6.60 11.61
CA ARG A 268 7.78 -7.23 10.37
C ARG A 268 9.25 -6.92 10.09
N ARG A 269 9.65 -5.65 10.17
CA ARG A 269 11.05 -5.22 9.98
C ARG A 269 11.98 -5.86 11.02
N TYR A 270 11.56 -5.92 12.28
CA TYR A 270 12.30 -6.61 13.33
C TYR A 270 12.50 -8.10 13.01
N MET A 271 11.44 -8.79 12.55
CA MET A 271 11.54 -10.21 12.20
C MET A 271 12.50 -10.44 11.02
N ILE A 272 12.43 -9.62 9.97
CA ILE A 272 13.38 -9.74 8.84
C ILE A 272 14.81 -9.47 9.30
N GLN A 273 15.02 -8.46 10.14
CA GLN A 273 16.36 -8.07 10.59
C GLN A 273 17.03 -9.17 11.44
N ASN A 274 16.26 -9.90 12.25
CA ASN A 274 16.79 -10.90 13.17
C ASN A 274 16.72 -12.34 12.63
N TYR A 275 15.76 -12.66 11.77
CA TYR A 275 15.50 -14.01 11.26
C TYR A 275 15.65 -14.12 9.73
N GLY A 276 15.90 -13.02 9.02
CA GLY A 276 16.04 -13.00 7.56
C GLY A 276 14.71 -13.12 6.81
N LEU A 277 14.79 -13.36 5.50
CA LEU A 277 13.60 -13.49 4.64
C LEU A 277 12.83 -14.79 4.88
N SER A 278 13.42 -15.79 5.54
CA SER A 278 12.75 -17.04 5.87
C SER A 278 11.61 -16.85 6.88
N ALA A 279 11.62 -15.74 7.63
CA ALA A 279 10.52 -15.34 8.50
C ALA A 279 9.15 -15.30 7.78
N TYR A 280 9.12 -15.10 6.46
CA TYR A 280 7.89 -15.13 5.65
C TYR A 280 7.36 -16.51 5.31
N LYS A 281 8.11 -17.56 5.62
CA LYS A 281 7.83 -18.92 5.17
C LYS A 281 7.73 -19.92 6.32
N GLU A 282 8.37 -19.61 7.44
CA GLU A 282 8.47 -20.48 8.63
C GLU A 282 7.26 -20.41 9.57
N GLY A 283 6.25 -19.59 9.28
CA GLY A 283 5.00 -19.58 10.04
C GLY A 283 5.06 -18.98 11.45
N PHE A 284 6.01 -18.07 11.70
CA PHE A 284 6.13 -17.36 12.98
C PHE A 284 4.80 -16.72 13.43
N LYS A 285 4.49 -16.81 14.73
CA LYS A 285 3.32 -16.19 15.35
C LYS A 285 3.74 -15.18 16.41
N VAL A 286 3.96 -13.95 15.99
CA VAL A 286 4.46 -12.89 16.86
C VAL A 286 3.32 -12.27 17.65
N PHE A 287 3.39 -12.30 18.97
CA PHE A 287 2.46 -11.58 19.83
C PHE A 287 3.12 -10.29 20.31
N SER A 288 2.50 -9.17 19.97
CA SER A 288 2.93 -7.84 20.39
C SER A 288 2.48 -7.51 21.81
N THR A 289 3.02 -6.43 22.38
CA THR A 289 2.56 -5.89 23.66
C THR A 289 1.31 -5.01 23.53
N LEU A 290 0.87 -4.73 22.30
CA LEU A 290 -0.24 -3.82 21.99
C LEU A 290 -1.56 -4.42 22.49
N ASN A 291 -2.39 -3.60 23.12
CA ASN A 291 -3.73 -4.01 23.52
C ASN A 291 -4.76 -3.49 22.51
N SER A 292 -5.66 -4.35 22.02
CA SER A 292 -6.58 -3.96 20.95
C SER A 292 -7.50 -2.79 21.31
N SER A 293 -8.00 -2.73 22.55
CA SER A 293 -8.88 -1.65 23.01
C SER A 293 -8.14 -0.32 23.10
N ASN A 294 -6.91 -0.32 23.63
CA ASN A 294 -6.08 0.88 23.70
C ASN A 294 -5.70 1.39 22.31
N GLN A 295 -5.38 0.48 21.38
CA GLN A 295 -5.07 0.84 20.01
C GLN A 295 -6.27 1.45 19.29
N ALA A 296 -7.45 0.85 19.40
CA ALA A 296 -8.67 1.41 18.81
C ALA A 296 -8.97 2.82 19.35
N ALA A 297 -8.85 3.01 20.67
CA ALA A 297 -9.02 4.32 21.30
C ALA A 297 -7.98 5.34 20.80
N ALA A 298 -6.73 4.92 20.61
CA ALA A 298 -5.66 5.75 20.08
C ALA A 298 -5.93 6.21 18.63
N VAL A 299 -6.33 5.29 17.75
CA VAL A 299 -6.67 5.57 16.35
C VAL A 299 -7.83 6.57 16.28
N ILE A 300 -8.92 6.30 17.00
CA ILE A 300 -10.11 7.17 17.02
C ILE A 300 -9.74 8.57 17.55
N SER A 301 -8.99 8.64 18.65
CA SER A 301 -8.61 9.92 19.27
C SER A 301 -7.72 10.76 18.35
N LEU A 302 -6.74 10.12 17.70
CA LEU A 302 -5.84 10.80 16.77
C LEU A 302 -6.59 11.34 15.55
N ARG A 303 -7.45 10.52 14.91
CA ARG A 303 -8.27 10.95 13.76
C ARG A 303 -9.19 12.09 14.12
N LYS A 304 -9.97 11.95 15.20
CA LYS A 304 -10.86 13.01 15.69
C LYS A 304 -10.11 14.31 15.98
N GLY A 305 -8.89 14.22 16.54
CA GLY A 305 -8.04 15.37 16.79
C GLY A 305 -7.61 16.10 15.50
N ILE A 306 -7.19 15.34 14.48
CA ILE A 306 -6.81 15.87 13.17
C ILE A 306 -8.01 16.47 12.43
N GLU A 307 -9.13 15.74 12.37
CA GLU A 307 -10.35 16.19 11.71
C GLU A 307 -10.87 17.48 12.35
N SER A 308 -10.96 17.50 13.69
CA SER A 308 -11.38 18.70 14.42
C SER A 308 -10.42 19.87 14.21
N TYR A 309 -9.11 19.61 14.05
CA TYR A 309 -8.16 20.64 13.66
C TYR A 309 -8.49 21.18 12.26
N GLU A 310 -8.60 20.32 11.24
CA GLU A 310 -8.87 20.74 9.85
C GLU A 310 -10.18 21.54 9.75
N GLU A 311 -11.27 21.07 10.38
CA GLU A 311 -12.56 21.78 10.43
C GLU A 311 -12.45 23.20 11.01
N ARG A 312 -11.62 23.39 12.05
CA ARG A 312 -11.42 24.71 12.65
C ARG A 312 -10.67 25.65 11.71
N HIS A 313 -9.82 25.13 10.83
CA HIS A 313 -8.99 25.90 9.89
C HIS A 313 -9.67 26.15 8.53
N GLY A 314 -10.77 25.44 8.24
CA GLY A 314 -11.61 25.68 7.07
C GLY A 314 -11.21 24.84 5.86
N PHE A 315 -12.01 24.94 4.79
CA PHE A 315 -11.85 24.16 3.57
C PHE A 315 -10.74 24.73 2.70
N ARG A 316 -9.69 23.96 2.47
CA ARG A 316 -8.65 24.26 1.49
C ARG A 316 -9.25 24.18 0.09
N LYS A 317 -8.68 24.95 -0.84
CA LYS A 317 -8.98 24.78 -2.27
C LYS A 317 -8.58 23.34 -2.66
N PRO A 318 -9.48 22.55 -3.27
CA PRO A 318 -9.14 21.21 -3.72
C PRO A 318 -7.97 21.20 -4.70
N GLU A 319 -7.23 20.10 -4.72
CA GLU A 319 -6.25 19.86 -5.79
C GLU A 319 -7.00 19.56 -7.09
N ASN A 320 -6.59 20.24 -8.17
CA ASN A 320 -7.23 20.13 -9.47
C ASN A 320 -6.43 19.21 -10.41
N PHE A 321 -7.09 18.17 -10.90
CA PHE A 321 -6.54 17.16 -11.80
C PHE A 321 -7.27 17.13 -13.14
N ASN A 322 -7.67 18.29 -13.66
CA ASN A 322 -8.40 18.39 -14.93
C ASN A 322 -7.73 17.67 -16.12
N LYS A 323 -6.40 17.50 -16.10
CA LYS A 323 -5.63 16.77 -17.12
C LYS A 323 -5.97 15.27 -17.21
N LEU A 324 -6.49 14.69 -16.13
CA LEU A 324 -6.93 13.30 -16.11
C LEU A 324 -8.33 13.13 -16.72
N ILE A 325 -9.08 14.22 -16.88
CA ILE A 325 -10.38 14.21 -17.55
C ILE A 325 -10.12 14.35 -19.05
N PRO A 326 -10.61 13.42 -19.88
CA PRO A 326 -10.47 13.53 -21.33
C PRO A 326 -11.06 14.84 -21.86
N GLU A 327 -10.37 15.51 -22.79
CA GLU A 327 -10.77 16.81 -23.29
C GLU A 327 -12.18 16.80 -23.90
N GLU A 328 -12.58 15.69 -24.51
CA GLU A 328 -13.91 15.53 -25.08
C GLU A 328 -15.03 15.50 -24.03
N PHE A 329 -14.69 15.36 -22.75
CA PHE A 329 -15.62 15.32 -21.64
C PHE A 329 -15.56 16.59 -20.78
N LEU A 330 -14.47 17.35 -20.83
CA LEU A 330 -14.39 18.66 -20.20
C LEU A 330 -15.49 19.59 -20.75
N GLN A 331 -16.21 20.27 -19.85
CA GLN A 331 -17.24 21.27 -20.17
C GLN A 331 -18.48 20.75 -20.94
N ARG A 332 -18.71 19.44 -21.00
CA ARG A 332 -19.98 18.89 -21.50
C ARG A 332 -21.18 19.40 -20.69
N THR A 333 -22.36 19.42 -21.33
CA THR A 333 -23.60 19.79 -20.64
C THR A 333 -23.98 18.72 -19.63
N ASP A 334 -24.64 19.10 -18.54
CA ASP A 334 -25.11 18.10 -17.55
C ASP A 334 -26.05 17.06 -18.21
N LEU A 335 -26.81 17.48 -19.23
CA LEU A 335 -27.66 16.60 -20.03
C LEU A 335 -26.88 15.49 -20.75
N TYR A 336 -25.64 15.77 -21.20
CA TYR A 336 -24.77 14.75 -21.77
C TYR A 336 -24.42 13.68 -20.73
N TYR A 337 -24.08 14.10 -19.51
CA TYR A 337 -23.77 13.18 -18.42
C TYR A 337 -24.98 12.38 -17.94
N GLU A 338 -26.19 12.96 -18.01
CA GLU A 338 -27.42 12.31 -17.59
C GLU A 338 -27.97 11.32 -18.64
N ILE A 339 -27.75 11.56 -19.94
CA ILE A 339 -28.41 10.80 -21.02
C ILE A 339 -27.44 9.97 -21.85
N ALA A 340 -26.22 10.45 -22.09
CA ALA A 340 -25.29 9.87 -23.05
C ALA A 340 -24.07 9.18 -22.41
N TYR A 341 -23.85 9.37 -21.10
CA TYR A 341 -22.78 8.68 -20.39
C TYR A 341 -23.19 7.22 -20.12
N ASP A 342 -22.52 6.28 -20.79
CA ASP A 342 -22.58 4.86 -20.46
C ASP A 342 -21.21 4.40 -19.93
N PRO A 343 -21.10 4.02 -18.64
CA PRO A 343 -19.84 3.58 -18.04
C PRO A 343 -19.32 2.23 -18.58
N ASN A 344 -20.11 1.53 -19.39
CA ASN A 344 -19.79 0.23 -20.00
C ASN A 344 -19.70 0.27 -21.52
N ASN A 345 -20.14 1.37 -22.15
CA ASN A 345 -20.13 1.51 -23.61
C ASN A 345 -19.83 2.95 -24.05
N PHE A 346 -18.54 3.29 -24.18
CA PHE A 346 -18.09 4.59 -24.66
C PHE A 346 -18.16 4.76 -26.19
N LYS A 347 -18.85 3.86 -26.91
CA LYS A 347 -19.06 3.98 -28.36
C LYS A 347 -20.39 4.66 -28.61
N ASP A 348 -20.38 5.84 -29.25
CA ASP A 348 -21.35 6.24 -30.28
C ASP A 348 -21.08 7.66 -30.84
N GLU A 349 -21.53 7.91 -32.08
CA GLU A 349 -21.90 9.11 -32.89
C GLU A 349 -21.43 10.56 -32.54
N PHE A 350 -20.87 10.81 -31.35
CA PHE A 350 -20.50 12.13 -30.82
C PHE A 350 -18.99 12.44 -30.88
N GLY A 351 -18.23 11.69 -31.68
CA GLY A 351 -16.84 12.01 -32.03
C GLY A 351 -15.75 11.37 -31.16
N ILE A 352 -16.07 10.42 -30.28
CA ILE A 352 -15.07 9.67 -29.48
C ILE A 352 -14.44 8.60 -30.38
N LYS A 353 -13.10 8.55 -30.47
CA LYS A 353 -12.38 7.52 -31.24
C LYS A 353 -12.76 6.14 -30.71
N LYS A 354 -13.10 5.22 -31.62
CA LYS A 354 -13.26 3.79 -31.33
C LYS A 354 -11.91 3.19 -30.96
N ASP A 355 -11.50 3.33 -29.72
CA ASP A 355 -10.50 2.45 -29.10
C ASP A 355 -11.22 1.50 -28.12
N LEU A 356 -10.61 0.36 -27.83
CA LEU A 356 -11.13 -0.65 -26.90
C LEU A 356 -10.94 -0.24 -25.42
N THR A 357 -10.40 0.95 -25.18
CA THR A 357 -10.04 1.49 -23.87
C THR A 357 -11.10 2.49 -23.40
N ASN A 358 -11.49 2.40 -22.12
CA ASN A 358 -12.38 3.39 -21.53
C ASN A 358 -11.60 4.71 -21.35
N PRO A 359 -12.11 5.84 -21.86
CA PRO A 359 -11.38 7.12 -21.83
C PRO A 359 -11.14 7.62 -20.40
N PHE A 360 -11.91 7.16 -19.41
CA PHE A 360 -11.70 7.47 -18.00
C PHE A 360 -10.77 6.49 -17.27
N ASP A 361 -10.18 5.49 -17.94
CA ASP A 361 -9.37 4.48 -17.26
C ASP A 361 -8.25 5.09 -16.41
N GLU A 362 -7.54 6.09 -16.92
CA GLU A 362 -6.47 6.78 -16.15
C GLU A 362 -7.04 7.50 -14.91
N LEU A 363 -8.19 8.16 -15.06
CA LEU A 363 -8.88 8.81 -13.96
C LEU A 363 -9.41 7.82 -12.92
N LEU A 364 -9.99 6.70 -13.36
CA LEU A 364 -10.55 5.67 -12.48
C LEU A 364 -9.44 4.93 -11.74
N ASP A 365 -8.32 4.65 -12.42
CA ASP A 365 -7.10 4.11 -11.81
C ASP A 365 -6.58 5.12 -10.75
N PHE A 366 -6.51 6.42 -11.07
CA PHE A 366 -6.13 7.47 -10.12
C PHE A 366 -7.07 7.56 -8.89
N LEU A 367 -8.39 7.55 -9.08
CA LEU A 367 -9.37 7.59 -7.99
C LEU A 367 -9.34 6.31 -7.14
N SER A 368 -8.98 5.17 -7.74
CA SER A 368 -8.82 3.90 -7.03
C SER A 368 -7.58 3.90 -6.12
N ASP A 369 -6.55 4.65 -6.50
CA ASP A 369 -5.34 4.85 -5.69
C ASP A 369 -5.53 5.86 -4.55
N GLN A 370 -6.60 6.67 -4.58
CA GLN A 370 -6.87 7.63 -3.52
C GLN A 370 -7.39 6.95 -2.23
N PRO A 371 -6.94 7.39 -1.05
CA PRO A 371 -7.36 6.80 0.21
C PRO A 371 -8.81 7.17 0.54
N ASN A 372 -9.61 6.16 0.91
CA ASN A 372 -10.86 6.39 1.64
C ASN A 372 -10.52 6.82 3.08
N PHE A 373 -11.37 7.64 3.71
CA PHE A 373 -11.29 7.89 5.15
C PHE A 373 -12.67 7.95 5.78
N ASN A 374 -12.82 7.32 6.95
CA ASN A 374 -14.13 7.05 7.54
C ASN A 374 -15.06 6.39 6.50
N THR A 375 -16.17 7.06 6.18
CA THR A 375 -17.13 6.65 5.15
C THR A 375 -17.16 7.65 3.99
N PHE A 376 -16.10 8.46 3.82
CA PHE A 376 -15.93 9.34 2.69
C PHE A 376 -15.13 8.65 1.59
N GLU A 377 -15.60 8.82 0.36
CA GLU A 377 -15.00 8.27 -0.84
C GLU A 377 -14.42 9.38 -1.71
N PRO A 378 -13.25 9.15 -2.34
CA PRO A 378 -12.66 10.09 -3.28
C PRO A 378 -13.52 10.16 -4.55
N VAL A 379 -13.85 11.37 -4.97
CA VAL A 379 -14.58 11.64 -6.21
C VAL A 379 -13.96 12.81 -6.96
N MET A 380 -14.08 12.78 -8.28
CA MET A 380 -13.65 13.91 -9.12
C MET A 380 -14.85 14.72 -9.59
N ILE A 381 -14.78 16.04 -9.47
CA ILE A 381 -15.80 16.94 -10.02
C ILE A 381 -15.63 17.00 -11.54
N LEU A 382 -16.68 16.68 -12.31
CA LEU A 382 -16.69 16.81 -13.78
C LEU A 382 -17.33 18.12 -14.24
N SER A 383 -18.30 18.63 -13.49
CA SER A 383 -19.03 19.87 -13.77
C SER A 383 -19.34 20.60 -12.46
N SER A 384 -19.14 21.92 -12.45
CA SER A 384 -19.47 22.79 -11.32
C SER A 384 -20.34 23.95 -11.80
N LYS A 385 -21.54 24.06 -11.24
CA LYS A 385 -22.53 25.11 -11.48
C LYS A 385 -22.94 25.73 -10.13
N PRO A 386 -23.55 26.92 -10.11
CA PRO A 386 -23.90 27.57 -8.85
C PRO A 386 -24.70 26.68 -7.88
N SER A 387 -25.72 25.97 -8.37
CA SER A 387 -26.63 25.17 -7.52
C SER A 387 -26.32 23.68 -7.47
N LYS A 388 -25.38 23.16 -8.26
CA LYS A 388 -25.05 21.73 -8.30
C LYS A 388 -23.64 21.44 -8.82
N ILE A 389 -23.09 20.30 -8.42
CA ILE A 389 -21.89 19.70 -8.99
C ILE A 389 -22.21 18.29 -9.48
N THR A 390 -21.54 17.84 -10.55
CA THR A 390 -21.57 16.45 -11.01
C THR A 390 -20.21 15.83 -10.70
N VAL A 391 -20.23 14.70 -10.01
CA VAL A 391 -19.02 13.99 -9.55
C VAL A 391 -18.94 12.58 -10.14
N LEU A 392 -17.72 12.09 -10.34
CA LEU A 392 -17.41 10.74 -10.77
C LEU A 392 -16.76 9.96 -9.62
N PHE A 393 -17.32 8.79 -9.32
CA PHE A 393 -16.78 7.83 -8.37
C PHE A 393 -15.82 6.85 -9.06
N LYS A 394 -14.97 6.19 -8.27
CA LYS A 394 -14.03 5.16 -8.77
C LYS A 394 -14.70 3.93 -9.39
N ASN A 395 -15.96 3.65 -9.07
CA ASN A 395 -16.78 2.62 -9.72
C ASN A 395 -17.37 3.07 -11.09
N SER A 396 -16.99 4.28 -11.54
CA SER A 396 -17.51 4.98 -12.71
C SER A 396 -18.98 5.38 -12.62
N GLU A 397 -19.57 5.40 -11.42
CA GLU A 397 -20.89 6.01 -11.23
C GLU A 397 -20.78 7.53 -11.20
N LEU A 398 -21.76 8.18 -11.82
CA LEU A 398 -21.94 9.63 -11.74
C LEU A 398 -23.00 9.97 -10.73
N GLU A 399 -22.80 11.07 -10.02
CA GLU A 399 -23.80 11.61 -9.12
C GLU A 399 -23.86 13.12 -9.20
N THR A 400 -25.09 13.64 -9.15
CA THR A 400 -25.33 15.09 -9.11
C THR A 400 -25.66 15.49 -7.69
N VAL A 401 -24.81 16.32 -7.10
CA VAL A 401 -25.00 16.87 -5.75
C VAL A 401 -25.55 18.29 -5.87
N TYR A 402 -26.76 18.49 -5.36
CA TYR A 402 -27.38 19.81 -5.28
C TYR A 402 -26.94 20.56 -4.02
N PHE A 403 -26.77 21.87 -4.12
CA PHE A 403 -26.28 22.70 -3.02
C PHE A 403 -27.23 22.67 -1.81
N GLY A 404 -28.55 22.59 -2.07
CA GLY A 404 -29.57 22.46 -1.03
C GLY A 404 -29.52 21.13 -0.26
N ASN A 405 -28.85 20.11 -0.80
CA ASN A 405 -28.69 18.79 -0.21
C ASN A 405 -27.34 18.65 0.53
N LEU A 406 -26.51 19.69 0.53
CA LEU A 406 -25.22 19.68 1.20
C LEU A 406 -25.38 20.02 2.69
N ILE A 407 -25.05 19.07 3.56
CA ILE A 407 -25.03 19.28 5.02
C ILE A 407 -23.80 20.09 5.44
N THR A 408 -22.66 19.86 4.78
CA THR A 408 -21.40 20.51 5.10
C THR A 408 -21.46 22.03 4.89
N LYS A 409 -21.13 22.78 5.95
CA LYS A 409 -20.92 24.24 5.84
C LYS A 409 -19.49 24.54 5.40
N ILE A 410 -19.30 24.79 4.12
CA ILE A 410 -17.99 25.06 3.54
C ILE A 410 -17.59 26.52 3.81
N LYS A 411 -16.50 26.70 4.56
CA LYS A 411 -15.83 27.99 4.77
C LYS A 411 -14.41 27.90 4.22
N PRO A 412 -14.09 28.56 3.10
CA PRO A 412 -12.75 28.52 2.52
C PRO A 412 -11.67 28.93 3.53
N ARG A 413 -10.55 28.23 3.54
CA ARG A 413 -9.36 28.57 4.32
C ARG A 413 -8.63 29.71 3.62
N ILE A 414 -8.42 30.81 4.34
CA ILE A 414 -7.65 31.96 3.84
C ILE A 414 -6.18 31.78 4.23
N ASP A 415 -5.93 31.47 5.50
CA ASP A 415 -4.60 31.20 6.04
C ASP A 415 -4.68 30.26 7.27
N ALA A 416 -3.59 30.10 8.01
CA ALA A 416 -3.56 29.23 9.20
C ALA A 416 -4.40 29.74 10.39
N ASN A 417 -4.82 30.99 10.40
CA ASN A 417 -5.56 31.62 11.49
C ASN A 417 -6.92 32.20 11.05
N LYS A 418 -7.26 32.15 9.75
CA LYS A 418 -8.44 32.82 9.21
C LYS A 418 -9.23 31.95 8.22
N LYS A 419 -10.55 31.98 8.39
CA LYS A 419 -11.55 31.41 7.48
C LYS A 419 -12.31 32.50 6.73
N GLY A 420 -12.75 32.17 5.52
CA GLY A 420 -13.67 32.96 4.73
C GLY A 420 -15.11 32.87 5.22
N LYS A 421 -16.02 33.49 4.45
CA LYS A 421 -17.46 33.38 4.64
C LYS A 421 -17.95 31.98 4.26
N ASN A 422 -19.19 31.65 4.64
CA ASN A 422 -19.82 30.44 4.11
C ASN A 422 -19.95 30.57 2.60
N LEU A 423 -19.71 29.47 1.89
CA LEU A 423 -19.99 29.36 0.48
C LEU A 423 -21.51 29.53 0.23
N GLU A 424 -21.88 30.24 -0.82
CA GLU A 424 -23.29 30.46 -1.23
C GLU A 424 -23.66 29.66 -2.50
N ASN A 425 -22.68 29.32 -3.33
CA ASN A 425 -22.85 28.51 -4.52
C ASN A 425 -21.58 27.70 -4.81
N PHE A 426 -21.67 26.55 -5.50
CA PHE A 426 -20.50 25.68 -5.70
C PHE A 426 -19.44 26.29 -6.61
N SER A 427 -19.84 26.98 -7.68
CA SER A 427 -18.94 27.53 -8.69
C SER A 427 -17.99 28.64 -8.18
N ASP A 428 -18.29 29.24 -7.02
CA ASP A 428 -17.39 30.21 -6.37
C ASP A 428 -16.11 29.56 -5.82
N PHE A 429 -16.12 28.24 -5.61
CA PHE A 429 -15.04 27.52 -4.94
C PHE A 429 -14.59 26.24 -5.63
N PHE A 430 -15.50 25.54 -6.29
CA PHE A 430 -15.23 24.26 -6.95
C PHE A 430 -15.19 24.40 -8.46
N GLU A 431 -14.28 23.67 -9.09
CA GLU A 431 -14.08 23.63 -10.54
C GLU A 431 -14.04 22.18 -11.04
N ALA A 432 -14.22 22.00 -12.36
CA ALA A 432 -14.03 20.69 -12.97
C ALA A 432 -12.56 20.24 -12.82
N GLY A 433 -12.35 18.99 -12.46
CA GLY A 433 -11.05 18.42 -12.10
C GLY A 433 -10.73 18.42 -10.61
N ASP A 434 -11.51 19.11 -9.78
CA ASP A 434 -11.28 19.15 -8.33
C ASP A 434 -11.52 17.77 -7.70
N LEU A 435 -10.52 17.27 -6.96
CA LEU A 435 -10.62 16.06 -6.15
C LEU A 435 -11.19 16.38 -4.77
N ILE A 436 -12.31 15.76 -4.42
CA ILE A 436 -12.97 15.94 -3.12
C ILE A 436 -13.34 14.58 -2.51
N TRP A 437 -13.71 14.60 -1.24
CA TRP A 437 -14.20 13.42 -0.53
C TRP A 437 -15.67 13.59 -0.22
N LEU A 438 -16.50 12.68 -0.72
CA LEU A 438 -17.95 12.76 -0.64
C LEU A 438 -18.50 11.58 0.17
N ARG A 439 -19.53 11.86 0.96
CA ARG A 439 -20.31 10.86 1.70
C ARG A 439 -21.79 11.12 1.52
N LYS A 440 -22.57 10.06 1.33
CA LYS A 440 -24.04 10.09 1.45
C LYS A 440 -24.42 9.87 2.91
N SER A 441 -25.23 10.76 3.48
CA SER A 441 -25.75 10.59 4.86
C SER A 441 -26.97 9.67 4.85
N ASP A 442 -28.02 10.04 4.08
CA ASP A 442 -29.34 9.37 4.14
C ASP A 442 -29.95 9.20 2.74
N GLY A 443 -29.13 8.87 1.74
CA GLY A 443 -29.53 8.65 0.34
C GLY A 443 -29.87 9.92 -0.47
N ILE A 444 -30.22 11.02 0.19
CA ILE A 444 -30.55 12.31 -0.45
C ILE A 444 -29.55 13.41 -0.10
N ASN A 445 -29.01 13.37 1.12
CA ASN A 445 -28.12 14.40 1.63
C ASN A 445 -26.65 13.99 1.52
N PHE A 446 -25.80 14.97 1.27
CA PHE A 446 -24.38 14.79 1.07
C PHE A 446 -23.55 15.58 2.08
N GLU A 447 -22.41 15.01 2.40
CA GLU A 447 -21.32 15.68 3.09
C GLU A 447 -20.09 15.68 2.20
N ILE A 448 -19.48 16.86 2.07
CA ILE A 448 -18.18 17.05 1.44
C ILE A 448 -17.13 17.24 2.53
N SER A 449 -15.97 16.63 2.35
CA SER A 449 -14.79 16.80 3.16
C SER A 449 -13.54 16.75 2.27
N MET A 450 -12.36 16.87 2.87
CA MET A 450 -11.08 16.63 2.21
C MET A 450 -10.27 15.68 3.05
N HIS A 451 -9.41 14.90 2.40
CA HIS A 451 -8.43 14.12 3.14
C HIS A 451 -7.51 15.06 3.95
N PRO A 452 -7.33 14.84 5.26
CA PRO A 452 -6.45 15.67 6.07
C PRO A 452 -5.01 15.71 5.56
N GLU A 453 -4.39 16.89 5.53
CA GLU A 453 -2.94 17.01 5.27
C GLU A 453 -2.16 17.04 6.57
N VAL A 454 -2.74 17.65 7.61
CA VAL A 454 -2.11 17.68 8.92
C VAL A 454 -1.99 16.26 9.46
N GLN A 455 -0.84 15.99 10.06
CA GLN A 455 -0.50 14.70 10.61
C GLN A 455 -0.30 14.81 12.11
N SER A 456 -0.46 13.69 12.78
CA SER A 456 -0.19 13.54 14.20
C SER A 456 0.39 12.14 14.43
N ALA A 457 0.90 11.92 15.63
CA ALA A 457 1.36 10.63 16.08
C ALA A 457 0.92 10.42 17.53
N LEU A 458 0.66 9.17 17.90
CA LEU A 458 0.36 8.80 19.26
C LEU A 458 1.13 7.54 19.63
N VAL A 459 1.67 7.52 20.84
CA VAL A 459 2.26 6.33 21.44
C VAL A 459 1.90 6.29 22.92
N SER A 460 1.60 5.09 23.43
CA SER A 460 1.35 4.86 24.84
C SER A 460 2.26 3.73 25.32
N ILE A 461 2.95 3.97 26.42
CA ILE A 461 3.92 3.04 27.02
C ILE A 461 3.56 2.86 28.49
N ASP A 462 3.52 1.63 28.97
CA ASP A 462 3.45 1.34 30.40
C ASP A 462 4.77 1.75 31.06
N PRO A 463 4.77 2.72 31.99
CA PRO A 463 6.00 3.25 32.54
C PRO A 463 6.73 2.27 33.46
N ASN A 464 6.06 1.22 33.96
CA ASN A 464 6.69 0.24 34.85
C ASN A 464 7.32 -0.92 34.07
N THR A 465 6.69 -1.34 32.98
CA THR A 465 7.10 -2.53 32.21
C THR A 465 7.78 -2.20 30.89
N GLY A 466 7.63 -0.97 30.39
CA GLY A 466 8.08 -0.57 29.06
C GLY A 466 7.21 -1.10 27.91
N LYS A 467 6.11 -1.82 28.20
CA LYS A 467 5.23 -2.36 27.16
C LYS A 467 4.59 -1.25 26.34
N VAL A 468 4.71 -1.31 25.02
CA VAL A 468 4.00 -0.42 24.10
C VAL A 468 2.55 -0.86 24.01
N LEU A 469 1.64 -0.05 24.57
CA LEU A 469 0.22 -0.38 24.68
C LEU A 469 -0.59 0.02 23.45
N ALA A 470 -0.17 1.10 22.78
CA ALA A 470 -0.77 1.61 21.54
C ALA A 470 0.27 2.41 20.74
N MET A 471 0.18 2.37 19.41
CA MET A 471 1.03 3.13 18.50
C MET A 471 0.29 3.48 17.22
N VAL A 472 0.27 4.78 16.90
CA VAL A 472 -0.31 5.34 15.69
C VAL A 472 0.69 6.32 15.07
N GLY A 473 1.14 6.04 13.86
CA GLY A 473 2.19 6.80 13.16
C GLY A 473 1.71 7.91 12.22
N GLY A 474 0.40 8.07 12.06
CA GLY A 474 -0.21 8.99 11.12
C GLY A 474 -1.73 8.81 11.03
N TYR A 475 -2.39 9.64 10.23
CA TYR A 475 -3.84 9.58 10.03
C TYR A 475 -4.32 8.27 9.37
N SER A 476 -3.54 7.80 8.39
CA SER A 476 -3.80 6.59 7.62
C SER A 476 -2.49 5.97 7.14
N PHE A 477 -2.32 4.68 7.39
CA PHE A 477 -1.14 3.93 6.94
C PHE A 477 -1.10 3.80 5.40
N ASN A 478 -2.26 3.67 4.76
CA ASN A 478 -2.39 3.59 3.31
C ASN A 478 -1.94 4.90 2.63
N SER A 479 -2.27 6.04 3.23
CA SER A 479 -1.83 7.35 2.72
C SER A 479 -0.35 7.60 3.01
N SER A 480 0.18 7.12 4.14
CA SER A 480 1.58 7.31 4.52
C SER A 480 2.08 6.20 5.45
N LYS A 481 3.00 5.38 4.93
CA LYS A 481 3.70 4.33 5.69
C LYS A 481 4.76 4.86 6.66
N PHE A 482 5.05 6.16 6.63
CA PHE A 482 6.02 6.80 7.52
C PHE A 482 5.47 6.84 8.95
N ASN A 483 6.12 6.11 9.87
CA ASN A 483 5.71 6.02 11.25
C ASN A 483 6.26 7.21 12.05
N ARG A 484 5.46 8.28 12.16
CA ARG A 484 5.85 9.50 12.88
C ARG A 484 6.06 9.28 14.37
N ALA A 485 5.47 8.24 14.98
CA ALA A 485 5.69 7.94 16.39
C ALA A 485 7.13 7.53 16.68
N MET A 486 7.80 6.86 15.73
CA MET A 486 9.18 6.37 15.90
C MET A 486 10.21 7.16 15.08
N GLN A 487 9.84 7.62 13.89
CA GLN A 487 10.79 8.15 12.89
C GLN A 487 10.81 9.67 12.81
N ALA A 488 9.71 10.36 13.11
CA ALA A 488 9.71 11.83 13.12
C ALA A 488 10.47 12.34 14.34
N GLN A 489 11.23 13.41 14.19
CA GLN A 489 11.98 14.05 15.28
C GLN A 489 11.63 15.55 15.37
N PRO A 490 10.37 15.90 15.68
CA PRO A 490 10.01 17.29 15.91
C PRO A 490 10.73 17.84 17.16
N GLN A 491 10.92 19.16 17.20
CA GLN A 491 11.43 19.85 18.39
C GLN A 491 10.51 19.59 19.59
N LEU A 492 11.11 19.33 20.76
CA LEU A 492 10.36 19.11 22.00
C LEU A 492 9.59 20.34 22.46
N GLY A 493 10.12 21.54 22.18
CA GLY A 493 9.56 22.77 22.70
C GLY A 493 9.46 22.74 24.23
N SER A 494 8.32 23.19 24.76
CA SER A 494 8.10 23.22 26.21
C SER A 494 8.05 21.84 26.89
N ASN A 495 7.89 20.74 26.14
CA ASN A 495 7.96 19.40 26.71
C ASN A 495 9.37 19.05 27.21
N PHE A 496 10.40 19.81 26.82
CA PHE A 496 11.75 19.64 27.34
C PHE A 496 11.91 20.12 28.80
N LYS A 497 11.09 21.08 29.24
CA LYS A 497 11.28 21.78 30.51
C LYS A 497 11.30 20.85 31.73
N PRO A 498 10.41 19.84 31.88
CA PRO A 498 10.49 18.91 33.00
C PRO A 498 11.86 18.25 33.19
N PHE A 499 12.56 17.90 32.10
CA PHE A 499 13.89 17.29 32.16
C PHE A 499 14.96 18.27 32.66
N LEU A 500 14.93 19.52 32.17
CA LEU A 500 15.84 20.58 32.64
C LEU A 500 15.58 20.93 34.11
N TYR A 501 14.32 20.99 34.53
CA TYR A 501 13.97 21.28 35.93
C TYR A 501 14.38 20.13 36.84
N ALA A 502 14.27 18.87 36.39
CA ALA A 502 14.82 17.73 37.12
C ALA A 502 16.33 17.83 37.28
N ALA A 503 17.05 18.25 36.23
CA ALA A 503 18.50 18.50 36.31
C ALA A 503 18.83 19.58 37.35
N ALA A 504 18.06 20.67 37.38
CA ALA A 504 18.23 21.72 38.37
C ALA A 504 17.96 21.21 39.79
N PHE A 505 16.89 20.45 40.00
CA PHE A 505 16.55 19.95 41.33
C PHE A 505 17.61 18.97 41.89
N GLU A 506 18.19 18.14 41.04
CA GLU A 506 19.34 17.30 41.43
C GLU A 506 20.55 18.15 41.84
N ASN A 507 20.70 19.34 41.26
CA ASN A 507 21.82 20.24 41.50
C ASN A 507 21.52 21.33 42.55
N GLY A 508 20.62 21.06 43.51
CA GLY A 508 20.40 21.89 44.69
C GLY A 508 19.35 23.00 44.53
N PHE A 509 18.74 23.13 43.35
CA PHE A 509 17.55 23.98 43.20
C PHE A 509 16.34 23.29 43.84
N THR A 510 15.34 24.06 44.24
CA THR A 510 14.09 23.52 44.80
C THR A 510 12.89 24.10 44.07
N PRO A 511 11.70 23.48 44.17
CA PRO A 511 10.46 24.05 43.65
C PRO A 511 10.15 25.46 44.17
N ALA A 512 10.74 25.86 45.31
CA ALA A 512 10.58 27.17 45.94
C ALA A 512 11.68 28.18 45.55
N THR A 513 12.75 27.75 44.87
CA THR A 513 13.82 28.65 44.40
C THR A 513 13.22 29.74 43.52
N LEU A 514 13.61 30.99 43.78
CA LEU A 514 13.16 32.16 43.05
C LEU A 514 14.14 32.50 41.93
N ILE A 515 13.63 32.59 40.71
CA ILE A 515 14.36 33.14 39.56
C ILE A 515 13.59 34.34 39.03
N ASN A 516 14.30 35.41 38.70
CA ASN A 516 13.68 36.64 38.27
C ASN A 516 13.16 36.56 36.82
N ASP A 517 11.85 36.65 36.63
CA ASP A 517 11.20 36.78 35.32
C ASP A 517 11.18 38.24 34.88
N ALA A 518 12.32 38.73 34.41
CA ALA A 518 12.52 40.10 33.93
C ALA A 518 13.32 40.12 32.63
N PRO A 519 13.18 41.16 31.79
CA PRO A 519 13.90 41.29 30.52
C PRO A 519 15.40 41.02 30.70
N VAL A 520 15.97 40.29 29.75
CA VAL A 520 17.38 39.92 29.76
C VAL A 520 17.89 39.83 28.33
N VAL A 521 19.15 40.20 28.17
CA VAL A 521 19.92 40.02 26.94
C VAL A 521 21.04 39.05 27.29
N PHE A 522 21.17 37.98 26.51
CA PHE A 522 22.27 37.05 26.65
C PHE A 522 23.27 37.30 25.52
N GLU A 523 24.54 37.40 25.91
CA GLU A 523 25.69 37.29 25.03
C GLU A 523 26.17 35.84 25.12
N ASP A 524 25.88 35.05 24.09
CA ASP A 524 26.33 33.66 23.99
C ASP A 524 27.30 33.59 22.81
N GLN A 525 28.51 33.05 23.04
CA GLN A 525 29.54 32.92 22.01
C GLN A 525 29.11 31.98 20.87
N ASN A 526 28.11 31.13 21.12
CA ASN A 526 27.56 30.19 20.15
C ASN A 526 26.37 30.77 19.36
N LEU A 527 25.92 31.99 19.68
CA LEU A 527 24.85 32.67 18.95
C LEU A 527 25.43 33.82 18.11
N GLU A 528 24.98 33.95 16.86
CA GLU A 528 25.46 35.01 15.95
C GLU A 528 25.03 36.43 16.38
N GLU A 529 24.00 36.55 17.23
CA GLU A 529 23.45 37.83 17.72
C GLU A 529 23.06 37.80 19.20
N PHE A 530 22.90 38.99 19.80
CA PHE A 530 22.31 39.17 21.14
C PHE A 530 20.93 38.53 21.24
N TRP A 531 20.77 37.54 22.11
CA TRP A 531 19.50 36.84 22.26
C TRP A 531 18.63 37.45 23.37
N ARG A 532 17.36 37.72 23.05
CA ARG A 532 16.37 38.33 23.94
C ARG A 532 15.14 37.43 24.08
N PRO A 533 15.16 36.43 24.97
CA PRO A 533 14.04 35.52 25.13
C PRO A 533 12.79 36.26 25.63
N LYS A 534 11.62 35.84 25.15
CA LYS A 534 10.32 36.38 25.56
C LYS A 534 9.41 35.25 26.04
N ASN A 535 8.57 35.57 27.02
CA ASN A 535 7.45 34.71 27.40
C ASN A 535 6.38 34.75 26.30
N ALA A 536 5.64 33.65 26.13
CA ALA A 536 4.55 33.58 25.15
C ALA A 536 3.48 34.66 25.36
N SER A 537 3.28 35.12 26.61
CA SER A 537 2.35 36.22 26.93
C SER A 537 2.90 37.62 26.64
N GLY A 538 4.19 37.76 26.34
CA GLY A 538 4.89 39.04 26.24
C GLY A 538 5.05 39.80 27.57
N LYS A 539 4.59 39.25 28.69
CA LYS A 539 4.64 39.87 30.03
C LYS A 539 5.74 39.26 30.91
N PHE A 540 6.17 40.04 31.89
CA PHE A 540 7.16 39.68 32.92
C PHE A 540 6.50 39.73 34.29
N TYR A 541 6.82 38.76 35.15
CA TYR A 541 6.16 38.56 36.44
C TYR A 541 7.11 38.79 37.64
N GLY A 542 8.37 39.15 37.41
CA GLY A 542 9.35 39.38 38.48
C GLY A 542 9.80 38.07 39.16
N PRO A 543 10.23 38.12 40.44
CA PRO A 543 10.68 36.93 41.17
C PRO A 543 9.63 35.81 41.16
N THR A 544 9.94 34.72 40.47
CA THR A 544 9.03 33.60 40.22
C THR A 544 9.61 32.31 40.77
N ARG A 545 8.81 31.54 41.51
CA ARG A 545 9.23 30.22 42.01
C ARG A 545 9.33 29.23 40.86
N LEU A 546 10.31 28.33 40.88
CA LEU A 546 10.50 27.34 39.82
C LEU A 546 9.26 26.48 39.54
N ARG A 547 8.50 26.09 40.57
CA ARG A 547 7.25 25.34 40.35
C ARG A 547 6.20 26.12 39.53
N GLU A 548 6.11 27.43 39.75
CA GLU A 548 5.17 28.31 39.03
C GLU A 548 5.67 28.57 37.61
N ALA A 549 6.99 28.68 37.45
CA ALA A 549 7.62 28.84 36.15
C ALA A 549 7.40 27.61 35.26
N LEU A 550 7.51 26.40 35.82
CA LEU A 550 7.23 25.15 35.10
C LEU A 550 5.74 25.05 34.76
N LEU A 551 4.85 25.27 35.74
CA LEU A 551 3.40 25.23 35.56
C LEU A 551 2.92 26.17 34.44
N GLN A 552 3.46 27.39 34.39
CA GLN A 552 3.11 28.41 33.41
C GLN A 552 4.01 28.41 32.17
N SER A 553 4.92 27.43 32.06
CA SER A 553 5.90 27.31 30.99
C SER A 553 6.63 28.63 30.68
N ARG A 554 7.14 29.33 31.70
CA ARG A 554 7.84 30.63 31.53
C ARG A 554 9.19 30.45 30.83
N ASN A 555 9.36 31.05 29.66
CA ASN A 555 10.57 30.91 28.85
C ASN A 555 11.76 31.59 29.50
N VAL A 556 11.59 32.84 29.95
CA VAL A 556 12.68 33.66 30.49
C VAL A 556 13.27 33.03 31.76
N VAL A 557 12.41 32.55 32.67
CA VAL A 557 12.84 31.84 33.88
C VAL A 557 13.60 30.56 33.53
N THR A 558 13.13 29.81 32.55
CA THR A 558 13.75 28.53 32.15
C THR A 558 15.12 28.75 31.50
N VAL A 559 15.28 29.82 30.71
CA VAL A 559 16.58 30.20 30.14
C VAL A 559 17.56 30.63 31.23
N ARG A 560 17.12 31.47 32.18
CA ARG A 560 17.94 31.87 33.34
C ARG A 560 18.34 30.66 34.19
N LEU A 561 17.42 29.72 34.39
CA LEU A 561 17.70 28.47 35.09
C LEU A 561 18.83 27.69 34.41
N LEU A 562 18.78 27.53 33.09
CA LEU A 562 19.85 26.86 32.34
C LEU A 562 21.18 27.63 32.45
N ASN A 563 21.14 28.96 32.36
CA ASN A 563 22.32 29.80 32.51
C ASN A 563 22.97 29.68 33.90
N GLU A 564 22.16 29.68 34.97
CA GLU A 564 22.64 29.52 36.35
C GLU A 564 23.13 28.08 36.63
N LEU A 565 22.44 27.05 36.10
CA LEU A 565 22.86 25.65 36.22
C LEU A 565 24.14 25.36 35.43
N GLY A 566 24.27 25.96 34.26
CA GLY A 566 25.33 25.71 33.28
C GLY A 566 24.97 24.59 32.30
N ILE A 567 25.22 24.85 31.01
CA ILE A 567 24.87 23.95 29.89
C ILE A 567 25.50 22.56 30.05
N SER A 568 26.80 22.50 30.32
CA SER A 568 27.52 21.22 30.46
C SER A 568 26.95 20.34 31.59
N LYS A 569 26.59 20.94 32.74
CA LYS A 569 25.96 20.20 33.85
C LYS A 569 24.58 19.68 33.46
N ALA A 570 23.77 20.51 32.80
CA ALA A 570 22.46 20.12 32.31
C ALA A 570 22.58 18.95 31.31
N LYS A 571 23.44 19.07 30.28
CA LYS A 571 23.69 18.02 29.29
C LYS A 571 24.12 16.71 29.92
N ASN A 572 25.06 16.75 30.87
CA ASN A 572 25.52 15.56 31.58
C ASN A 572 24.38 14.87 32.36
N TYR A 573 23.53 15.63 33.05
CA TYR A 573 22.39 15.05 33.76
C TYR A 573 21.36 14.45 32.81
N LEU A 574 21.09 15.11 31.68
CA LEU A 574 20.08 14.66 30.70
C LEU A 574 20.39 13.27 30.11
N THR A 575 21.66 12.87 30.05
CA THR A 575 22.04 11.50 29.63
C THR A 575 21.38 10.40 30.46
N ARG A 576 21.02 10.68 31.72
CA ARG A 576 20.31 9.75 32.60
C ARG A 576 18.90 9.40 32.11
N PHE A 577 18.24 10.32 31.41
CA PHE A 577 16.97 10.03 30.75
C PHE A 577 17.15 9.26 29.43
N GLY A 578 18.34 9.33 28.83
CA GLY A 578 18.65 8.72 27.53
C GLY A 578 18.88 9.73 26.40
N PHE A 579 18.95 11.04 26.70
CA PHE A 579 19.38 12.03 25.70
C PHE A 579 20.82 11.77 25.28
N ASP A 580 21.08 11.87 23.98
CA ASP A 580 22.45 11.87 23.46
C ASP A 580 23.12 13.20 23.79
N ARG A 581 24.19 13.13 24.57
CA ARG A 581 24.92 14.30 25.08
C ARG A 581 25.43 15.17 23.94
N ASP A 582 25.98 14.55 22.89
CA ASP A 582 26.70 15.31 21.86
C ASP A 582 25.74 15.92 20.83
N SER A 583 24.54 15.36 20.71
CA SER A 583 23.47 15.93 19.89
C SER A 583 22.67 17.04 20.58
N LEU A 584 22.82 17.26 21.90
CA LEU A 584 22.13 18.34 22.60
C LEU A 584 22.75 19.72 22.27
N PRO A 585 21.94 20.79 22.07
CA PRO A 585 22.45 22.12 21.77
C PRO A 585 23.45 22.62 22.81
N GLU A 586 24.47 23.35 22.37
CA GLU A 586 25.55 23.92 23.20
C GLU A 586 25.27 25.37 23.64
N ASP A 587 24.03 25.84 23.44
CA ASP A 587 23.60 27.21 23.72
C ASP A 587 22.37 27.25 24.64
N LEU A 588 21.98 28.46 25.05
CA LEU A 588 20.83 28.66 25.92
C LEU A 588 19.47 28.37 25.25
N SER A 589 19.41 28.16 23.93
CA SER A 589 18.17 27.78 23.24
C SER A 589 17.68 26.40 23.67
N MET A 590 18.57 25.54 24.19
CA MET A 590 18.22 24.23 24.76
C MET A 590 17.11 24.35 25.81
N ALA A 591 17.10 25.43 26.60
CA ALA A 591 16.06 25.70 27.60
C ALA A 591 14.63 25.77 27.02
N LEU A 592 14.51 26.03 25.72
CA LEU A 592 13.24 26.10 25.00
C LEU A 592 12.92 24.83 24.21
N GLY A 593 13.76 23.78 24.31
CA GLY A 593 13.54 22.48 23.70
C GLY A 593 13.78 22.47 22.18
N SER A 594 14.86 23.11 21.72
CA SER A 594 15.31 23.09 20.32
C SER A 594 15.82 21.72 19.84
N TYR A 595 16.00 20.76 20.76
CA TYR A 595 16.35 19.36 20.44
C TYR A 595 15.15 18.59 19.87
N GLY A 596 15.38 17.86 18.77
CA GLY A 596 14.39 17.03 18.09
C GLY A 596 14.39 15.59 18.60
N ILE A 597 13.21 15.05 18.94
CA ILE A 597 13.09 13.66 19.38
C ILE A 597 11.74 13.06 18.98
N SER A 598 11.69 11.74 18.78
CA SER A 598 10.46 11.07 18.42
C SER A 598 9.48 10.96 19.60
N PRO A 599 8.16 10.93 19.33
CA PRO A 599 7.14 10.69 20.36
C PRO A 599 7.42 9.42 21.19
N TYR A 600 7.90 8.35 20.56
CA TYR A 600 8.28 7.10 21.21
C TYR A 600 9.37 7.31 22.27
N LYS A 601 10.46 7.98 21.90
CA LYS A 601 11.55 8.31 22.81
C LYS A 601 11.13 9.32 23.88
N ASN A 602 10.28 10.29 23.53
CA ASN A 602 9.74 11.22 24.51
C ASN A 602 8.90 10.48 25.57
N ALA A 603 8.03 9.56 25.17
CA ALA A 603 7.25 8.74 26.11
C ALA A 603 8.14 7.84 26.98
N GLU A 604 9.19 7.24 26.41
CA GLU A 604 10.23 6.52 27.16
C GLU A 604 10.86 7.43 28.24
N PHE A 605 11.23 8.66 27.90
CA PHE A 605 11.88 9.56 28.86
C PHE A 605 10.90 10.05 29.94
N PHE A 606 9.66 10.34 29.58
CA PHE A 606 8.61 10.72 30.54
C PHE A 606 8.22 9.58 31.49
N SER A 607 8.42 8.31 31.09
CA SER A 607 8.15 7.15 31.95
C SER A 607 8.95 7.20 33.27
N ILE A 608 10.16 7.76 33.23
CA ILE A 608 11.05 7.92 34.39
C ILE A 608 10.38 8.77 35.47
N PHE A 609 9.60 9.80 35.10
CA PHE A 609 8.84 10.57 36.07
C PHE A 609 7.67 9.75 36.65
N ALA A 610 7.00 8.97 35.82
CA ALA A 610 5.81 8.21 36.19
C ALA A 610 6.12 6.98 37.07
N ASN A 611 7.30 6.38 36.95
CA ASN A 611 7.69 5.15 37.66
C ASN A 611 8.66 5.37 38.84
N GLY A 612 8.84 6.64 39.27
CA GLY A 612 9.67 6.98 40.42
C GLY A 612 11.17 7.01 40.14
N GLY A 613 11.58 7.34 38.91
CA GLY A 613 12.98 7.62 38.55
C GLY A 613 13.72 6.46 37.90
N LYS A 614 13.02 5.41 37.45
CA LYS A 614 13.64 4.21 36.86
C LYS A 614 13.62 4.28 35.35
N LYS A 615 14.75 4.02 34.71
CA LYS A 615 14.79 3.86 33.26
C LYS A 615 14.16 2.52 32.86
N ILE A 616 13.35 2.54 31.82
CA ILE A 616 12.83 1.34 31.14
C ILE A 616 13.33 1.33 29.70
N ASP A 617 13.38 0.14 29.11
CA ASP A 617 13.59 -0.03 27.68
C ASP A 617 12.25 -0.47 27.08
N PRO A 618 11.63 0.31 26.16
CA PRO A 618 10.30 -0.04 25.71
C PRO A 618 10.30 -1.27 24.79
N VAL A 619 9.32 -2.14 24.98
CA VAL A 619 9.19 -3.44 24.30
C VAL A 619 7.88 -3.47 23.52
N PHE A 620 7.91 -3.94 22.27
CA PHE A 620 6.73 -4.07 21.41
C PHE A 620 6.43 -5.52 20.97
N ILE A 621 7.31 -6.48 21.30
CA ILE A 621 7.10 -7.93 21.09
C ILE A 621 7.11 -8.62 22.46
N GLU A 622 6.04 -9.33 22.79
CA GLU A 622 5.91 -10.08 24.04
C GLU A 622 6.43 -11.51 23.89
N LYS A 623 6.07 -12.20 22.79
CA LYS A 623 6.50 -13.58 22.49
C LYS A 623 6.42 -13.88 20.99
N LEU A 624 7.11 -14.94 20.56
CA LEU A 624 7.15 -15.46 19.18
C LEU A 624 6.51 -16.85 19.07
#